data_AF-A0A847Z8H7-F1
#
_entry.id   AF-A0A847Z8H7-F1
#
_cell.length_a   1.000
_cell.length_b   1.000
_cell.length_c   1.000
_cell.angle_alpha   90.00
_cell.angle_beta   90.00
_cell.angle_gamma   90.00
#
_symmetry.space_group_name_H-M   'P 1'
#
loop_
_entity.id
_entity.type
_entity.pdbx_description
1 polymer ?
#
loop_
_entity_poly.entity_id
_entity_poly.type
_entity_poly.pdbx_seq_one_letter_code
_entity_poly.pdbx_strand_id
1 'polypeptide(L)'
;GMFQVLRVEENLMSMGPAVKVVVRSKNEEATFWVFQQIERIREMNPDAIRQVPMFNPGLFRPYTFALLGLEEKYYTGLQVNRDPGTPVVAASALLLIGGLMLILFSYARVVWIRVAPSENQVHVAMAGRSYKNQPGLQKEMQYLLAELKDHLEKRQ
;
A
#
# COMPACT_ATOMS: atom_id res chain seq x y z
N GLY A 1 16.77 -26.60 -38.14
CA GLY A 1 17.13 -26.71 -36.72
C GLY A 1 16.32 -25.71 -35.93
N MET A 2 16.03 -25.99 -34.66
CA MET A 2 15.48 -25.00 -33.74
C MET A 2 16.61 -24.50 -32.84
N PHE A 3 16.70 -23.18 -32.65
CA PHE A 3 17.55 -22.61 -31.61
C PHE A 3 16.69 -22.04 -30.51
N GLN A 4 17.14 -22.18 -29.27
CA GLN A 4 16.46 -21.67 -28.09
C GLN A 4 17.47 -20.99 -27.18
N VAL A 5 17.11 -19.82 -26.68
CA VAL A 5 17.86 -19.15 -25.63
C VAL A 5 17.52 -19.83 -24.31
N LEU A 6 18.51 -20.43 -23.67
CA LEU A 6 18.36 -21.10 -22.39
C LEU A 6 18.53 -20.15 -21.21
N ARG A 7 19.47 -19.20 -21.35
CA ARG A 7 19.84 -18.29 -20.26
C ARG A 7 20.43 -17.01 -20.83
N VAL A 8 20.12 -15.90 -20.18
CA VAL A 8 20.70 -14.58 -20.44
C VAL A 8 21.47 -14.19 -19.18
N GLU A 9 22.73 -13.79 -19.34
CA GLU A 9 23.59 -13.29 -18.27
C GLU A 9 24.11 -11.92 -18.63
N GLU A 10 23.90 -10.95 -17.74
CA GLU A 10 24.40 -9.57 -17.92
C GLU A 10 25.91 -9.50 -17.78
N ASN A 11 26.48 -10.36 -16.92
CA ASN A 11 27.91 -10.42 -16.71
C ASN A 11 28.38 -11.84 -16.40
N LEU A 12 28.67 -12.61 -17.45
CA LEU A 12 29.20 -13.96 -17.29
C LEU A 12 30.70 -13.88 -16.99
N MET A 13 31.11 -14.31 -15.78
CA MET A 13 32.52 -14.40 -15.35
C MET A 13 33.32 -13.09 -15.49
N SER A 14 32.68 -11.94 -15.29
CA SER A 14 33.31 -10.62 -15.50
C SER A 14 33.73 -10.33 -16.94
N MET A 15 33.25 -11.11 -17.92
CA MET A 15 33.54 -10.95 -19.35
C MET A 15 32.43 -10.20 -20.10
N GLY A 16 31.40 -9.74 -19.40
CA GLY A 16 30.29 -8.98 -19.96
C GLY A 16 29.08 -9.82 -20.38
N PRO A 17 28.14 -9.21 -21.13
CA PRO A 17 26.86 -9.84 -21.45
C PRO A 17 27.02 -11.07 -22.35
N ALA A 18 26.36 -12.16 -21.96
CA ALA A 18 26.41 -13.43 -22.67
C ALA A 18 25.05 -14.13 -22.67
N VAL A 19 24.75 -14.81 -23.76
CA VAL A 19 23.52 -15.60 -23.91
C VAL A 19 23.89 -17.07 -24.15
N LYS A 20 23.31 -17.98 -23.37
CA LYS A 20 23.44 -19.42 -23.56
C LYS A 20 22.40 -19.87 -24.58
N VAL A 21 22.86 -20.41 -25.69
CA VAL A 21 22.02 -20.89 -26.78
C VAL A 21 22.14 -22.40 -26.88
N VAL A 22 21.01 -23.07 -27.08
CA VAL A 22 20.96 -24.46 -27.54
C VAL A 22 20.47 -24.50 -28.98
N VAL A 23 21.18 -25.23 -29.82
CA VAL A 23 20.79 -25.49 -31.20
C VAL A 23 20.53 -26.98 -31.35
N ARG A 24 19.31 -27.33 -31.78
CA ARG A 24 18.89 -28.72 -32.03
C ARG A 24 18.64 -28.94 -33.51
N SER A 25 19.31 -29.94 -34.06
CA SER A 25 19.11 -30.48 -35.41
C SER A 25 18.83 -31.97 -35.32
N LYS A 26 18.35 -32.59 -36.41
CA LYS A 26 17.84 -33.98 -36.43
C LYS A 26 18.75 -35.03 -35.78
N ASN A 27 20.07 -34.79 -35.73
CA ASN A 27 21.06 -35.70 -35.14
C ASN A 27 22.10 -35.00 -34.24
N GLU A 28 21.98 -33.69 -34.01
CA GLU A 28 23.02 -32.92 -33.31
C GLU A 28 22.38 -31.89 -32.37
N GLU A 29 22.83 -31.90 -31.11
CA GLU A 29 22.49 -30.88 -30.11
C GLU A 29 23.79 -30.21 -29.65
N ALA A 30 23.87 -28.89 -29.86
CA ALA A 30 25.01 -28.08 -29.47
C ALA A 30 24.56 -27.01 -28.47
N THR A 31 25.27 -26.87 -27.37
CA THR A 31 25.02 -25.83 -26.36
C THR A 31 26.28 -25.01 -26.15
N PHE A 32 26.18 -23.69 -26.33
CA PHE A 32 27.31 -22.77 -26.20
C PHE A 32 26.87 -21.37 -25.78
N TRP A 33 27.83 -20.58 -25.32
CA TRP A 33 27.69 -19.19 -24.93
C TRP A 33 28.06 -18.27 -26.09
N VAL A 34 27.24 -17.26 -26.30
CA VAL A 34 27.46 -16.20 -27.28
C VAL A 34 27.64 -14.89 -26.52
N PHE A 35 28.86 -14.38 -26.53
CA PHE A 35 29.21 -13.12 -25.87
C PHE A 35 28.98 -11.94 -26.81
N GLN A 36 28.49 -10.81 -26.27
CA GLN A 36 28.36 -9.58 -27.05
C GLN A 36 29.73 -9.04 -27.49
N GLN A 37 30.74 -9.19 -26.64
CA GLN A 37 32.07 -8.61 -26.81
C GLN A 37 33.11 -9.69 -27.12
N ILE A 38 32.76 -10.63 -28.01
CA ILE A 38 33.61 -11.80 -28.31
C ILE A 38 35.01 -11.41 -28.81
N GLU A 39 35.14 -10.33 -29.57
CA GLU A 39 36.43 -9.86 -30.08
C GLU A 39 37.36 -9.38 -28.95
N ARG A 40 36.83 -8.63 -27.97
CA ARG A 40 37.62 -8.20 -26.81
C ARG A 40 38.10 -9.39 -25.97
N ILE A 41 37.24 -10.40 -25.79
CA ILE A 41 37.60 -11.63 -25.06
C ILE A 41 38.70 -12.38 -25.81
N ARG A 42 38.63 -12.42 -27.13
CA ARG A 42 39.63 -13.05 -28.00
C ARG A 42 40.98 -12.34 -27.95
N GLU A 43 40.98 -11.01 -27.90
CA GLU A 43 42.20 -10.20 -27.73
C GLU A 43 42.86 -10.42 -26.36
N MET A 44 42.05 -10.53 -25.29
CA MET A 44 42.55 -10.72 -23.92
C MET A 44 43.04 -12.15 -23.65
N ASN A 45 42.36 -13.16 -24.21
CA ASN A 45 42.77 -14.56 -24.10
C ASN A 45 42.40 -15.33 -25.37
N PRO A 46 43.32 -15.44 -26.35
CA PRO A 46 43.06 -16.12 -27.61
C PRO A 46 42.85 -17.63 -27.45
N ASP A 47 43.22 -18.21 -26.30
CA ASP A 47 43.04 -19.62 -26.01
C ASP A 47 41.73 -19.94 -25.27
N ALA A 48 41.00 -18.94 -24.79
CA ALA A 48 39.73 -19.16 -24.06
C ALA A 48 38.70 -19.94 -24.90
N ILE A 49 38.60 -19.61 -26.19
CA ILE A 49 37.67 -20.25 -27.14
C ILE A 49 38.16 -21.65 -27.55
N ARG A 50 39.48 -21.90 -27.48
CA ARG A 50 40.09 -23.19 -27.83
C ARG A 50 40.04 -24.20 -26.68
N GLN A 51 40.26 -23.73 -25.45
CA GLN A 51 40.25 -24.56 -24.25
C GLN A 51 38.82 -24.87 -23.77
N VAL A 52 37.87 -23.96 -24.03
CA VAL A 52 36.47 -24.12 -23.63
C VAL A 52 35.59 -24.12 -24.88
N PRO A 53 35.26 -25.31 -25.44
CA PRO A 53 34.40 -25.43 -26.62
C PRO A 53 33.05 -24.72 -26.46
N MET A 54 32.54 -24.62 -25.23
CA MET A 54 31.29 -23.94 -24.92
C MET A 54 31.35 -22.42 -25.17
N PHE A 55 32.52 -21.80 -25.31
CA PHE A 55 32.67 -20.37 -25.64
C PHE A 55 32.83 -20.13 -27.14
N ASN A 56 32.75 -21.16 -27.96
CA ASN A 56 32.80 -21.04 -29.41
C ASN A 56 31.40 -20.77 -29.98
N PRO A 57 31.09 -19.54 -30.42
CA PRO A 57 29.79 -19.22 -31.02
C PRO A 57 29.56 -19.89 -32.39
N GLY A 58 30.61 -20.46 -32.99
CA GLY A 58 30.58 -21.22 -34.24
C GLY A 58 30.65 -22.73 -34.03
N LEU A 59 30.31 -23.23 -32.83
CA LEU A 59 30.31 -24.67 -32.54
C LEU A 59 29.36 -25.45 -33.47
N PHE A 60 28.28 -24.81 -33.94
CA PHE A 60 27.30 -25.39 -34.84
C PHE A 60 27.50 -24.93 -36.29
N ARG A 61 28.39 -25.60 -37.03
CA ARG A 61 28.67 -25.26 -38.44
C ARG A 61 27.44 -25.53 -39.33
N PRO A 62 27.20 -24.74 -40.39
CA PRO A 62 28.00 -23.61 -40.89
C PRO A 62 27.63 -22.25 -40.26
N TYR A 63 26.90 -22.23 -39.15
CA TYR A 63 26.38 -21.00 -38.55
C TYR A 63 27.28 -20.48 -37.43
N THR A 64 27.47 -19.16 -37.40
CA THR A 64 28.14 -18.46 -36.30
C THR A 64 27.13 -17.49 -35.68
N PHE A 65 26.96 -17.58 -34.37
CA PHE A 65 26.03 -16.73 -33.64
C PHE A 65 26.75 -15.50 -33.09
N ALA A 66 26.12 -14.33 -33.20
CA ALA A 66 26.64 -13.09 -32.61
C ALA A 66 25.53 -12.43 -31.79
N LEU A 67 25.88 -11.92 -30.62
CA LEU A 67 24.96 -11.16 -29.77
C LEU A 67 25.13 -9.67 -30.11
N LEU A 68 24.13 -9.06 -30.73
CA LEU A 68 24.20 -7.67 -31.20
C LEU A 68 23.87 -6.66 -30.09
N GLY A 69 22.92 -6.98 -29.22
CA GLY A 69 22.46 -6.09 -28.16
C GLY A 69 21.65 -6.86 -27.12
N LEU A 70 21.72 -6.38 -25.88
CA LEU A 70 20.87 -6.83 -24.78
C LEU A 70 20.12 -5.61 -24.26
N GLU A 71 18.80 -5.56 -24.48
CA GLU A 71 17.95 -4.53 -23.89
C GLU A 71 17.49 -4.97 -22.51
N GLU A 72 18.05 -4.34 -21.48
CA GLU A 72 17.66 -4.54 -20.09
C GLU A 72 16.37 -3.78 -19.81
N LYS A 73 15.24 -4.49 -19.84
CA LYS A 73 14.00 -3.92 -19.33
C LYS A 73 13.92 -4.15 -17.84
N TYR A 74 14.31 -3.14 -17.06
CA TYR A 74 14.15 -3.11 -15.61
C TYR A 74 12.66 -3.13 -15.26
N TYR A 75 12.09 -4.33 -15.09
CA TYR A 75 10.83 -4.50 -14.41
C TYR A 75 11.13 -4.51 -12.93
N THR A 76 10.96 -3.37 -12.27
CA THR A 76 10.82 -3.39 -10.82
C THR A 76 9.60 -4.26 -10.53
N GLY A 77 9.83 -5.43 -9.92
CA GLY A 77 8.79 -6.34 -9.46
C GLY A 77 8.05 -5.74 -8.27
N LEU A 78 7.64 -4.47 -8.36
CA LEU A 78 6.77 -3.81 -7.39
C LEU A 78 5.39 -4.41 -7.56
N GLN A 79 5.26 -5.64 -7.11
CA GLN A 79 4.01 -6.36 -7.04
C GLN A 79 3.22 -5.66 -5.94
N VAL A 80 2.29 -4.79 -6.34
CA VAL A 80 1.32 -4.19 -5.43
C VAL A 80 0.50 -5.35 -4.88
N ASN A 81 0.87 -5.81 -3.68
CA ASN A 81 0.17 -6.87 -2.99
C ASN A 81 -1.20 -6.32 -2.61
N ARG A 82 -2.19 -6.59 -3.46
CA ARG A 82 -3.56 -6.12 -3.30
C ARG A 82 -4.28 -7.13 -2.42
N ASP A 83 -4.08 -7.02 -1.11
CA ASP A 83 -4.79 -7.84 -0.15
C ASP A 83 -6.28 -7.45 -0.12
N PRO A 84 -7.21 -8.35 -0.46
CA PRO A 84 -8.63 -8.05 -0.53
C PRO A 84 -9.27 -7.75 0.84
N GLY A 85 -8.60 -8.12 1.94
CA GLY A 85 -9.05 -7.87 3.32
C GLY A 85 -8.70 -6.49 3.87
N THR A 86 -7.67 -5.83 3.33
CA THR A 86 -7.21 -4.50 3.77
C THR A 86 -8.30 -3.43 3.80
N PRO A 87 -9.19 -3.29 2.78
CA PRO A 87 -10.27 -2.31 2.86
C PRO A 87 -11.28 -2.59 3.99
N VAL A 88 -11.54 -3.85 4.32
CA VAL A 88 -12.47 -4.24 5.40
C VAL A 88 -11.89 -3.88 6.76
N VAL A 89 -10.60 -4.16 6.98
CA VAL A 89 -9.90 -3.80 8.22
C VAL A 89 -9.86 -2.27 8.38
N ALA A 90 -9.54 -1.53 7.31
CA ALA A 90 -9.56 -0.07 7.35
C ALA A 90 -10.96 0.48 7.70
N ALA A 91 -12.03 -0.09 7.13
CA ALA A 91 -13.40 0.30 7.46
C ALA A 91 -13.72 0.05 8.94
N SER A 92 -13.33 -1.10 9.51
CA SER A 92 -13.54 -1.39 10.94
C SER A 92 -12.78 -0.44 11.86
N ALA A 93 -11.54 -0.08 11.50
CA ALA A 93 -10.75 0.88 12.26
C ALA A 93 -11.41 2.28 12.28
N LEU A 94 -11.90 2.74 11.12
CA LEU A 94 -12.62 4.01 11.02
C LEU A 94 -13.92 4.00 11.82
N LEU A 95 -14.67 2.90 11.79
CA LEU A 95 -15.92 2.77 12.54
C LEU A 95 -15.68 2.79 14.06
N LEU A 96 -14.63 2.11 14.53
CA LEU A 96 -14.23 2.15 15.95
C LEU A 96 -13.84 3.56 16.40
N ILE A 97 -13.02 4.26 15.61
CA ILE A 97 -12.62 5.64 15.91
C ILE A 97 -13.84 6.56 15.94
N GLY A 98 -14.74 6.44 14.96
CA GLY A 98 -15.98 7.20 14.91
C GLY A 98 -16.90 6.93 16.09
N GLY A 99 -17.09 5.66 16.46
CA GLY A 99 -17.88 5.26 17.63
C GLY A 99 -17.30 5.80 18.93
N LEU A 100 -15.97 5.70 19.10
CA LEU A 100 -15.28 6.25 20.26
C LEU A 100 -15.43 7.77 20.33
N MET A 101 -15.31 8.48 19.21
CA MET A 101 -15.58 9.91 19.15
C MET A 101 -17.02 10.22 19.60
N LEU A 102 -18.03 9.53 19.06
CA LEU A 102 -19.41 9.76 19.46
C LEU A 102 -19.62 9.58 20.97
N ILE A 103 -19.05 8.53 21.57
CA ILE A 103 -19.16 8.28 23.01
C ILE A 103 -18.42 9.34 23.83
N LEU A 104 -17.20 9.70 23.42
CA LEU A 104 -16.38 10.69 24.13
C LEU A 104 -16.96 12.11 24.03
N PHE A 105 -17.59 12.46 22.91
CA PHE A 105 -18.19 13.77 22.69
C PHE A 105 -19.66 13.83 23.12
N SER A 106 -20.33 12.71 23.34
CA SER A 106 -21.68 12.69 23.93
C SER A 106 -21.59 13.01 25.42
N TYR A 107 -22.15 14.16 25.80
CA TYR A 107 -22.19 14.61 27.18
C TYR A 107 -23.45 14.05 27.84
N ALA A 108 -23.28 13.13 28.80
CA ALA A 108 -24.38 12.78 29.68
C ALA A 108 -24.77 14.03 30.51
N ARG A 109 -25.94 14.60 30.21
CA ARG A 109 -26.55 15.71 30.95
C ARG A 109 -27.83 15.17 31.58
N VAL A 110 -28.00 15.39 32.88
CA VAL A 110 -29.25 15.09 33.59
C VAL A 110 -29.81 16.39 34.11
N VAL A 111 -31.08 16.65 33.85
CA VAL A 111 -31.80 17.84 34.34
C VAL A 111 -33.04 17.36 35.09
N TRP A 112 -33.23 17.87 36.29
CA TRP A 112 -34.39 17.66 37.14
C TRP A 112 -35.17 18.97 37.25
N ILE A 113 -36.49 18.88 37.09
CA ILE A 113 -37.40 20.02 37.25
C ILE A 113 -38.33 19.70 38.42
N ARG A 114 -38.38 20.58 39.41
CA ARG A 114 -39.30 20.49 40.54
C ARG A 114 -40.31 21.63 40.43
N VAL A 115 -41.59 21.28 40.42
CA VAL A 115 -42.69 22.25 40.47
C VAL A 115 -43.41 22.05 41.80
N ALA A 116 -43.50 23.10 42.62
CA ALA A 116 -44.17 23.06 43.91
C ALA A 116 -45.16 24.24 44.02
N PRO A 117 -46.42 24.00 44.43
CA PRO A 117 -47.35 25.07 44.74
C PRO A 117 -46.92 25.82 46.00
N SER A 118 -47.08 27.14 45.99
CA SER A 118 -46.92 28.07 47.11
C SER A 118 -48.20 28.89 47.22
N GLU A 119 -48.51 29.45 48.39
CA GLU A 119 -49.86 29.92 48.77
C GLU A 119 -50.62 30.68 47.67
N ASN A 120 -49.94 31.52 46.88
CA ASN A 120 -50.54 32.22 45.74
C ASN A 120 -49.66 32.22 44.47
N GLN A 121 -48.64 31.35 44.41
CA GLN A 121 -47.66 31.29 43.31
C GLN A 121 -47.17 29.86 43.06
N VAL A 122 -46.63 29.58 41.88
CA VAL A 122 -45.98 28.28 41.59
C VAL A 122 -44.46 28.46 41.62
N HIS A 123 -43.76 27.71 42.47
CA HIS A 123 -42.31 27.67 42.48
C HIS A 123 -41.80 26.59 41.52
N VAL A 124 -41.07 27.01 40.49
CA VAL A 124 -40.35 26.12 39.56
C VAL A 124 -38.85 26.20 39.87
N ALA A 125 -38.25 25.07 40.21
CA ALA A 125 -36.82 24.92 40.42
C ALA A 125 -36.24 23.93 39.41
N MET A 126 -35.09 24.28 38.83
CA MET A 126 -34.37 23.42 37.89
C MET A 126 -32.98 23.09 38.48
N ALA A 127 -32.63 21.81 38.52
CA ALA A 127 -31.31 21.33 38.93
C ALA A 127 -30.72 20.49 37.80
N GLY A 128 -29.41 20.55 37.58
CA GLY A 128 -28.79 19.84 36.47
C GLY A 128 -27.37 19.39 36.79
N ARG A 129 -26.97 18.25 36.23
CA ARG A 129 -25.61 17.72 36.33
C ARG A 129 -25.05 17.50 34.93
N SER A 130 -23.92 18.12 34.65
CA SER A 130 -23.12 17.92 33.44
C SER A 130 -21.69 17.62 33.85
N TYR A 131 -21.11 16.54 33.33
CA TYR A 131 -19.79 16.06 33.76
C TYR A 131 -18.64 16.91 33.20
N LYS A 132 -18.83 17.54 32.03
CA LYS A 132 -17.76 18.29 31.35
C LYS A 132 -18.09 19.77 31.11
N ASN A 133 -19.33 20.22 31.34
CA ASN A 133 -19.71 21.62 31.16
C ASN A 133 -20.82 22.04 32.14
N GLN A 134 -20.46 22.19 33.43
CA GLN A 134 -21.37 22.76 34.44
C GLN A 134 -21.73 24.23 34.16
N PRO A 135 -20.79 25.14 33.81
CA PRO A 135 -21.12 26.55 33.63
C PRO A 135 -22.05 26.81 32.43
N GLY A 136 -21.85 26.08 31.33
CA GLY A 136 -22.72 26.18 30.15
C GLY A 136 -24.13 25.67 30.43
N LEU A 137 -24.26 24.55 31.14
CA LEU A 137 -25.57 24.03 31.56
C LEU A 137 -26.28 25.04 32.49
N GLN A 138 -25.56 25.66 33.43
CA GLN A 138 -26.15 26.64 34.34
C GLN A 138 -26.70 27.87 33.60
N LYS A 139 -25.97 28.39 32.60
CA LYS A 139 -26.46 29.49 31.74
C LYS A 139 -27.70 29.10 30.96
N GLU A 140 -27.70 27.91 30.37
CA GLU A 140 -28.84 27.37 29.61
C GLU A 140 -30.08 27.21 30.49
N MET A 141 -29.91 26.66 31.69
CA MET A 141 -30.99 26.52 32.69
C MET A 141 -31.54 27.87 33.16
N GLN A 142 -30.67 28.87 33.39
CA GLN A 142 -31.10 30.21 33.77
C GLN A 142 -31.90 30.90 32.65
N TYR A 143 -31.43 30.76 31.40
CA TYR A 143 -32.14 31.26 30.23
C TYR A 143 -33.52 30.62 30.09
N LEU A 144 -33.61 29.29 30.21
CA LEU A 144 -34.89 28.57 30.16
C LEU A 144 -35.84 28.97 31.30
N LEU A 145 -35.33 29.18 32.52
CA LEU A 145 -36.15 29.66 33.64
C LEU A 145 -36.68 31.09 33.43
N ALA A 146 -35.85 31.97 32.85
CA ALA A 146 -36.25 33.34 32.53
C ALA A 146 -37.34 33.36 31.45
N GLU A 147 -37.17 32.58 30.37
CA GLU A 147 -38.13 32.46 29.29
C GLU A 147 -39.46 31.86 29.79
N LEU A 148 -39.39 30.83 30.63
CA LEU A 148 -40.58 30.20 31.22
C LEU A 148 -41.35 31.21 32.10
N LYS A 149 -40.63 32.05 32.86
CA LYS A 149 -41.24 33.10 33.69
C LYS A 149 -41.97 34.14 32.82
N ASP A 150 -41.31 34.67 31.80
CA ASP A 150 -41.89 35.68 30.91
C ASP A 150 -43.15 35.16 30.19
N HIS A 151 -43.11 33.92 29.71
CA HIS A 151 -44.26 33.28 29.07
C HIS A 151 -45.44 33.01 30.02
N LEU A 152 -45.17 32.69 31.28
CA LEU A 152 -46.22 32.47 32.28
C LEU A 152 -46.83 33.78 32.79
N GLU A 153 -46.03 34.84 32.95
CA GLU A 153 -46.50 36.17 33.35
C GLU A 153 -47.28 36.89 32.23
N LYS A 154 -46.94 36.68 30.95
CA LYS A 154 -47.70 37.23 29.81
C LYS A 154 -49.02 36.54 29.51
N ARG A 155 -49.25 35.34 30.08
CA ARG A 155 -50.45 34.52 29.87
C ARG A 155 -51.52 34.72 30.97
N GLN A 156 -51.19 35.41 32.05
CA GLN A 156 -52.14 35.88 33.07
C GLN A 156 -52.68 37.26 32.71
#